data_AF-A0A370G3K3-F1
#
_entry.id   AF-A0A370G3K3-F1
#
_cell.length_a   1.000
_cell.length_b   1.000
_cell.length_c   1.000
_cell.angle_alpha   90.00
_cell.angle_beta   90.00
_cell.angle_gamma   90.00
#
_symmetry.space_group_name_H-M   'P 1'
#
loop_
_entity.id
_entity.type
_entity.pdbx_description
1 polymer ?
#
loop_
_entity_poly.entity_id
_entity_poly.type
_entity_poly.pdbx_seq_one_letter_code
_entity_poly.pdbx_strand_id
1 'polypeptide(L)'
;MTALRQSDRQAGFTLIEVLVAFAIVTLALTVAYRGMLDGVTATQLSNHTQDALSRAQSHMAAIGHGMQLAPLEQGGDDGSTFRWHVRITPAQTATGISSSLVLYHVQVTESWSDPTAGSGRRAVVLKSLRLAARAAGP
;
A
#
# COMPACT_ATOMS: atom_id res chain seq x y z
N MET A 1 23.23 -34.35 -73.52
CA MET A 1 22.11 -33.81 -72.70
C MET A 1 22.68 -33.35 -71.38
N THR A 2 22.65 -32.03 -71.19
CA THR A 2 23.44 -31.28 -70.22
C THR A 2 22.79 -31.39 -68.83
N ALA A 3 23.51 -31.96 -67.86
CA ALA A 3 23.09 -31.93 -66.47
C ALA A 3 23.33 -30.53 -65.91
N LEU A 4 22.25 -29.76 -65.73
CA LEU A 4 22.28 -28.48 -65.02
C LEU A 4 22.57 -28.78 -63.55
N ARG A 5 23.81 -28.54 -63.11
CA ARG A 5 24.14 -28.47 -61.69
C ARG A 5 23.37 -27.28 -61.10
N GLN A 6 22.36 -27.57 -60.31
CA GLN A 6 21.81 -26.60 -59.37
C GLN A 6 22.90 -26.32 -58.34
N SER A 7 23.51 -25.15 -58.44
CA SER A 7 24.36 -24.61 -57.39
C SER A 7 23.45 -24.30 -56.21
N ASP A 8 23.37 -25.22 -55.24
CA ASP A 8 22.81 -24.95 -53.93
C ASP A 8 23.56 -23.74 -53.37
N ARG A 9 22.88 -22.58 -53.38
CA ARG A 9 23.33 -21.40 -52.64
C ARG A 9 23.26 -21.81 -51.18
N GLN A 10 24.39 -22.27 -50.64
CA GLN A 10 24.61 -22.28 -49.21
C GLN A 10 24.48 -20.83 -48.73
N ALA A 11 23.28 -20.49 -48.27
CA ALA A 11 23.00 -19.27 -47.54
C ALA A 11 23.71 -19.43 -46.19
N GLY A 12 24.99 -19.08 -46.19
CA GLY A 12 25.85 -19.18 -45.02
C GLY A 12 25.22 -18.43 -43.87
N PHE A 13 25.03 -19.15 -42.75
CA PHE A 13 24.69 -18.65 -41.43
C PHE A 13 25.50 -17.38 -41.16
N THR A 14 24.85 -16.23 -41.26
CA THR A 14 25.59 -14.98 -41.20
C THR A 14 25.89 -14.64 -39.74
N LEU A 15 27.09 -14.16 -39.43
CA LEU A 15 27.40 -13.66 -38.08
C LEU A 15 26.39 -12.60 -37.61
N ILE A 16 25.84 -11.84 -38.56
CA ILE A 16 24.81 -10.83 -38.29
C ILE A 16 23.50 -11.45 -37.81
N GLU A 17 23.14 -12.67 -38.23
CA GLU A 17 21.92 -13.35 -37.78
C GLU A 17 21.98 -13.71 -36.29
N VAL A 18 23.10 -14.27 -35.84
CA VAL A 18 23.32 -14.56 -34.41
C VAL A 18 23.34 -13.27 -33.59
N LEU A 19 23.95 -12.20 -34.13
CA LEU A 19 23.98 -10.90 -33.48
C LEU A 19 22.59 -10.27 -33.37
N VAL A 20 21.79 -10.33 -34.43
CA VAL A 20 20.41 -9.82 -34.43
C VAL A 20 19.53 -10.66 -33.49
N ALA A 21 19.65 -11.99 -33.52
CA ALA A 21 18.95 -12.86 -32.58
C ALA A 21 19.31 -12.54 -31.12
N PHE A 22 20.59 -12.36 -30.83
CA PHE A 22 21.06 -11.94 -29.52
C PHE A 22 20.53 -10.55 -29.12
N ALA A 23 20.53 -9.58 -30.04
CA ALA A 23 19.96 -8.26 -29.81
C ALA A 23 18.45 -8.34 -29.47
N ILE A 24 17.69 -9.14 -30.19
CA ILE A 24 16.26 -9.35 -29.91
C ILE A 24 16.06 -10.00 -28.54
N VAL A 25 16.84 -11.06 -28.23
CA VAL A 25 16.76 -11.76 -26.94
C VAL A 25 17.08 -10.82 -25.78
N THR A 26 18.16 -10.04 -25.88
CA THR A 26 18.55 -9.09 -24.83
C THR A 26 17.51 -8.00 -24.62
N LEU A 27 16.90 -7.48 -25.69
CA LEU A 27 15.78 -6.53 -25.59
C LEU A 27 14.56 -7.17 -24.93
N ALA A 28 14.20 -8.39 -25.32
CA ALA A 28 13.09 -9.13 -24.74
C ALA A 28 13.31 -9.41 -23.24
N LEU A 29 14.52 -9.84 -22.85
CA LEU A 29 14.91 -10.06 -21.45
C LEU A 29 14.86 -8.76 -20.65
N THR A 30 15.29 -7.64 -21.23
CA THR A 30 15.25 -6.33 -20.55
C THR A 30 13.81 -5.96 -20.17
N VAL A 31 12.86 -6.11 -21.10
CA VAL A 31 11.44 -5.83 -20.82
C VAL A 31 10.88 -6.81 -19.79
N ALA A 32 11.18 -8.10 -19.93
CA ALA A 32 10.73 -9.12 -18.98
C ALA A 32 11.26 -8.85 -17.56
N TYR A 33 12.54 -8.51 -17.43
CA TYR A 33 13.19 -8.23 -16.15
C TYR A 33 12.61 -6.99 -15.47
N ARG A 34 12.35 -5.92 -16.23
CA ARG A 34 11.68 -4.72 -15.71
C ARG A 34 10.31 -5.05 -15.13
N GLY A 35 9.49 -5.80 -15.86
CA GLY A 35 8.18 -6.23 -15.36
C GLY A 35 8.26 -7.08 -14.09
N MET A 36 9.28 -7.94 -13.96
CA MET A 36 9.52 -8.71 -12.73
C MET A 36 9.87 -7.80 -11.54
N LEU A 37 10.76 -6.83 -11.73
CA LEU A 37 11.13 -5.88 -10.67
C LEU A 37 9.95 -5.01 -10.24
N ASP A 38 9.15 -4.53 -11.19
CA ASP A 38 7.93 -3.77 -10.91
C ASP A 38 6.93 -4.62 -10.11
N GLY A 39 6.79 -5.91 -10.45
CA GLY A 39 5.95 -6.85 -9.70
C GLY A 39 6.41 -7.05 -8.24
N VAL A 40 7.72 -7.17 -8.02
CA VAL A 40 8.29 -7.29 -6.65
C VAL A 40 8.03 -6.04 -5.83
N THR A 41 8.26 -4.85 -6.39
CA THR A 41 8.02 -3.58 -5.69
C THR A 41 6.53 -3.38 -5.38
N ALA A 42 5.64 -3.71 -6.31
CA ALA A 42 4.19 -3.66 -6.10
C ALA A 42 3.74 -4.61 -4.98
N THR A 43 4.31 -5.82 -4.92
CA THR A 43 4.01 -6.80 -3.86
C THR A 43 4.45 -6.30 -2.48
N GLN A 44 5.67 -5.75 -2.38
CA GLN A 44 6.18 -5.18 -1.13
C GLN A 44 5.30 -4.02 -0.63
N LEU A 45 4.89 -3.14 -1.54
CA LEU A 45 3.97 -2.05 -1.22
C LEU A 45 2.61 -2.58 -0.72
N SER A 46 2.08 -3.63 -1.36
CA SER A 46 0.84 -4.28 -0.93
C SER A 46 0.97 -4.84 0.48
N ASN A 47 2.06 -5.54 0.78
CA ASN A 47 2.31 -6.11 2.11
C ASN A 47 2.38 -5.01 3.18
N HIS A 48 3.15 -3.94 2.96
CA HIS A 48 3.21 -2.82 3.91
C HIS A 48 1.86 -2.13 4.13
N THR A 49 1.05 -2.03 3.07
CA THR A 49 -0.29 -1.45 3.18
C THR A 49 -1.22 -2.35 3.99
N GLN A 50 -1.15 -3.67 3.80
CA GLN A 50 -1.93 -4.65 4.58
C GLN A 50 -1.51 -4.66 6.05
N ASP A 51 -0.20 -4.60 6.32
CA ASP A 51 0.32 -4.50 7.69
C ASP A 51 -0.14 -3.22 8.37
N ALA A 52 -0.04 -2.06 7.70
CA ALA A 52 -0.54 -0.79 8.20
C ALA A 52 -2.05 -0.84 8.48
N LEU A 53 -2.82 -1.47 7.58
CA LEU A 53 -4.26 -1.61 7.74
C LEU A 53 -4.62 -2.49 8.94
N SER A 54 -3.96 -3.65 9.10
CA SER A 54 -4.17 -4.56 10.23
C SER A 54 -3.84 -3.89 11.57
N ARG A 55 -2.76 -3.10 11.63
CA ARG A 55 -2.39 -2.30 12.80
C ARG A 55 -3.43 -1.22 13.09
N ALA A 56 -3.84 -0.45 12.08
CA ALA A 56 -4.88 0.56 12.23
C ALA A 56 -6.20 -0.04 12.73
N GLN A 57 -6.59 -1.21 12.23
CA GLN A 57 -7.77 -1.94 12.67
C GLN A 57 -7.63 -2.41 14.13
N SER A 58 -6.46 -2.88 14.53
CA SER A 58 -6.17 -3.29 15.92
C SER A 58 -6.30 -2.12 16.88
N HIS A 59 -5.68 -0.97 16.56
CA HIS A 59 -5.82 0.27 17.33
C HIS A 59 -7.28 0.73 17.38
N MET A 60 -8.01 0.66 16.26
CA MET A 60 -9.42 1.00 16.23
C MET A 60 -10.27 0.05 17.09
N ALA A 61 -9.96 -1.25 17.13
CA ALA A 61 -10.69 -2.24 17.93
C ALA A 61 -10.45 -2.06 19.44
N ALA A 62 -9.26 -1.60 19.85
CA ALA A 62 -8.92 -1.32 21.25
C ALA A 62 -9.72 -0.14 21.84
N ILE A 63 -10.10 0.82 20.99
CA ILE A 63 -11.00 1.91 21.37
C ILE A 63 -12.33 1.29 21.81
N GLY A 64 -12.91 1.69 22.93
CA GLY A 64 -14.17 1.15 23.45
C GLY A 64 -14.12 -0.20 24.18
N HIS A 65 -13.07 -1.02 24.00
CA HIS A 65 -12.85 -2.25 24.79
C HIS A 65 -11.81 -2.09 25.92
N GLY A 66 -11.06 -0.98 25.92
CA GLY A 66 -10.12 -0.64 26.99
C GLY A 66 -9.80 0.86 27.08
N MET A 67 -9.96 1.60 25.98
CA MET A 67 -9.82 3.06 25.93
C MET A 67 -11.18 3.75 25.96
N GLN A 68 -11.37 4.68 26.90
CA GLN A 68 -12.61 5.44 27.03
C GLN A 68 -12.86 6.32 25.79
N LEU A 69 -14.12 6.40 25.37
CA LEU A 69 -14.56 7.32 24.31
C LEU A 69 -14.67 8.73 24.89
N ALA A 70 -13.52 9.39 24.97
CA ALA A 70 -13.37 10.79 25.33
C ALA A 70 -12.52 11.49 24.25
N PRO A 71 -12.62 12.82 24.12
CA PRO A 71 -11.72 13.57 23.25
C PRO A 71 -10.26 13.25 23.61
N LEU A 72 -9.53 12.72 22.65
CA LEU A 72 -8.18 12.22 22.85
C LEU A 72 -7.39 12.34 21.56
N GLU A 73 -6.13 12.72 21.70
CA GLU A 73 -5.15 12.60 20.65
C GLU A 73 -3.94 11.85 21.20
N GLN A 74 -3.63 10.71 20.62
CA GLN A 74 -2.52 9.87 21.05
C GLN A 74 -1.75 9.41 19.83
N GLY A 75 -0.42 9.36 19.93
CA GLY A 75 0.43 8.86 18.87
C GLY A 75 1.66 8.21 19.44
N GLY A 76 2.32 7.42 18.62
CA GLY A 76 3.49 6.67 19.02
C GLY A 76 4.23 6.07 17.84
N ASP A 77 5.38 5.50 18.18
CA ASP A 77 6.14 4.64 17.30
C ASP A 77 6.03 3.23 17.88
N ASP A 78 5.49 2.28 17.12
CA ASP A 78 5.33 0.89 17.57
C ASP A 78 6.65 0.10 17.47
N GLY A 79 7.80 0.77 17.61
CA GLY A 79 9.13 0.18 17.55
C GLY A 79 9.50 -0.32 16.15
N SER A 80 8.83 0.18 15.11
CA SER A 80 8.98 -0.26 13.73
C SER A 80 9.02 0.94 12.80
N THR A 81 9.13 0.73 11.50
CA THR A 81 9.01 1.80 10.49
C THR A 81 7.65 2.53 10.52
N PHE A 82 6.67 2.02 11.29
CA PHE A 82 5.31 2.56 11.38
C PHE A 82 5.15 3.53 12.55
N ARG A 83 4.57 4.70 12.26
CA ARG A 83 4.11 5.69 13.22
C ARG A 83 2.59 5.77 13.17
N TRP A 84 1.97 5.60 14.32
CA TRP A 84 0.52 5.63 14.48
C TRP A 84 0.05 6.92 15.15
N HIS A 85 -1.19 7.28 14.87
CA HIS A 85 -1.88 8.43 15.45
C HIS A 85 -3.38 8.17 15.54
N VAL A 86 -3.93 8.29 16.74
CA VAL A 86 -5.34 8.15 17.06
C VAL A 86 -5.88 9.52 17.44
N ARG A 87 -6.98 9.94 16.82
CA ARG A 87 -7.70 11.15 17.14
C ARG A 87 -9.18 10.84 17.35
N ILE A 88 -9.69 11.16 18.54
CA ILE A 88 -11.09 11.05 18.93
C ILE A 88 -11.61 12.47 19.16
N THR A 89 -12.65 12.85 18.43
CA THR A 89 -13.27 14.18 18.52
C THR A 89 -14.78 14.05 18.61
N PRO A 90 -15.47 14.87 19.41
CA PRO A 90 -16.93 14.85 19.42
C PRO A 90 -17.46 15.31 18.05
N ALA A 91 -18.35 14.52 17.47
CA ALA A 91 -19.14 14.95 16.33
C ALA A 91 -20.16 15.99 16.83
N GLN A 92 -20.39 17.05 16.05
CA GLN A 92 -21.44 18.01 16.38
C GLN A 92 -22.79 17.28 16.34
N THR A 93 -23.39 17.04 17.51
CA THR A 93 -24.61 16.23 17.65
C THR A 93 -25.75 16.88 16.87
N ALA A 94 -26.47 16.08 16.08
CA ALA A 94 -27.77 16.46 15.55
C ALA A 94 -28.70 16.82 16.72
N THR A 95 -29.18 18.06 16.74
CA THR A 95 -30.10 18.59 17.74
C THR A 95 -31.35 17.71 17.79
N GLY A 96 -31.57 16.96 18.88
CA GLY A 96 -32.84 16.23 19.11
C GLY A 96 -32.75 14.79 19.65
N ILE A 97 -31.59 14.16 19.68
CA ILE A 97 -31.43 12.80 20.25
C ILE A 97 -30.82 12.94 21.65
N SER A 98 -31.56 12.51 22.67
CA SER A 98 -31.19 12.37 24.10
C SER A 98 -29.86 13.01 24.54
N SER A 99 -29.93 14.03 25.42
CA SER A 99 -28.79 14.82 25.94
C SER A 99 -27.69 14.02 26.66
N SER A 100 -27.91 12.72 26.87
CA SER A 100 -26.99 11.78 27.52
C SER A 100 -26.11 10.97 26.55
N LEU A 101 -26.26 11.08 25.23
CA LEU A 101 -25.36 10.42 24.26
C LEU A 101 -24.57 11.43 23.43
N VAL A 102 -23.29 11.13 23.21
CA VAL A 102 -22.38 11.91 22.38
C VAL A 102 -21.86 11.01 21.27
N LEU A 103 -21.93 11.51 20.03
CA LEU A 103 -21.31 10.87 18.88
C LEU A 103 -19.86 11.34 18.78
N TYR A 104 -18.93 10.43 18.54
CA TYR A 104 -17.51 10.70 18.39
C TYR A 104 -17.03 10.26 17.00
N HIS A 105 -16.26 11.13 16.34
CA HIS A 105 -15.39 10.77 15.23
C HIS A 105 -14.08 10.20 15.76
N VAL A 106 -13.82 8.95 15.40
CA VAL A 106 -12.58 8.24 15.69
C VAL A 106 -11.80 8.09 14.40
N GLN A 107 -10.58 8.61 14.37
CA GLN A 107 -9.66 8.46 13.26
C GLN A 107 -8.39 7.77 13.75
N VAL A 108 -7.96 6.74 13.04
CA VAL A 108 -6.67 6.06 13.24
C VAL A 108 -5.86 6.22 11.97
N THR A 109 -4.65 6.73 12.09
CA THR A 109 -3.72 6.97 10.99
C THR A 109 -2.45 6.19 11.23
N GLU A 110 -2.10 5.32 10.30
CA GLU A 110 -0.86 4.56 10.29
C GLU A 110 0.02 5.03 9.17
N SER A 111 1.26 5.42 9.45
CA SER A 111 2.17 5.98 8.44
C SER A 111 3.54 5.33 8.46
N TRP A 112 4.12 5.09 7.28
CA TRP A 112 5.44 4.50 7.13
C TRP A 112 6.29 5.23 6.11
N SER A 113 7.61 5.05 6.18
CA SER A 113 8.53 5.53 5.16
C SER A 113 8.42 4.67 3.90
N ASP A 114 8.27 5.34 2.76
CA ASP A 114 8.29 4.71 1.45
C ASP A 114 9.06 5.64 0.49
N PRO A 115 10.29 5.31 0.11
CA PRO A 115 11.11 6.14 -0.77
C PRO A 115 10.56 6.22 -2.20
N THR A 116 9.65 5.33 -2.59
CA THR A 116 8.99 5.38 -3.90
C THR A 116 7.84 6.39 -3.95
N ALA A 117 7.34 6.82 -2.78
CA ALA A 117 6.31 7.86 -2.70
C ALA A 117 6.95 9.25 -2.86
N GLY A 118 6.31 10.16 -3.58
CA GLY A 118 6.84 11.52 -3.77
C GLY A 118 7.04 12.32 -2.48
N SER A 119 6.32 11.97 -1.40
CA SER A 119 6.49 12.54 -0.06
C SER A 119 7.49 11.78 0.83
N GLY A 120 8.05 10.65 0.36
CA GLY A 120 8.88 9.74 1.15
C GLY A 120 8.14 8.97 2.25
N ARG A 121 6.82 9.15 2.36
CA ARG A 121 5.95 8.48 3.35
C ARG A 121 4.58 8.16 2.76
N ARG A 122 4.03 7.02 3.15
CA ARG A 122 2.63 6.66 2.91
C ARG A 122 1.87 6.54 4.22
N ALA A 123 0.55 6.59 4.13
CA ALA A 123 -0.31 6.39 5.27
C ALA A 123 -1.63 5.69 4.90
N VAL A 124 -2.15 4.90 5.84
CA VAL A 124 -3.51 4.36 5.84
C VAL A 124 -4.30 5.11 6.91
N VAL A 125 -5.51 5.57 6.56
CA VAL A 125 -6.40 6.28 7.48
C VAL A 125 -7.71 5.52 7.59
N LEU A 126 -8.05 5.09 8.80
CA LEU A 126 -9.35 4.53 9.13
C LEU A 126 -10.17 5.55 9.89
N LYS A 127 -11.45 5.66 9.53
CA LYS A 127 -12.40 6.57 10.18
C LYS A 127 -13.61 5.75 10.63
N SER A 128 -14.08 6.02 11.85
CA SER A 128 -15.25 5.39 12.45
C SER A 128 -16.05 6.41 13.22
N LEU A 129 -17.37 6.20 13.28
CA LEU A 129 -18.29 6.94 14.12
C LEU A 129 -18.71 6.05 15.27
N ARG A 130 -18.62 6.56 16.49
CA ARG A 130 -18.98 5.79 17.69
C ARG A 130 -19.81 6.60 18.64
N LEU A 131 -20.82 5.96 19.21
CA LEU A 131 -21.72 6.56 20.16
C LEU A 131 -21.32 6.14 21.57
N ALA A 132 -21.24 7.08 22.49
CA ALA A 132 -21.02 6.79 23.91
C ALA A 132 -21.93 7.63 24.77
N ALA A 133 -22.21 7.12 25.99
CA ALA A 133 -22.85 7.93 27.00
C ALA A 133 -21.94 9.13 27.32
N ARG A 134 -22.55 10.30 27.47
CA ARG A 134 -21.90 11.49 27.99
C ARG A 134 -21.38 11.13 29.37
N ALA A 135 -20.05 11.12 29.55
CA ALA A 135 -19.47 10.93 30.86
C ALA A 135 -20.06 11.99 31.80
N ALA A 136 -20.75 11.55 32.84
CA ALA A 136 -21.18 12.44 33.91
C ALA A 136 -19.92 12.97 34.56
N GLY A 137 -19.66 14.27 34.42
CA GLY A 137 -18.62 14.93 35.21
C GLY A 137 -18.93 14.84 36.70
N PRO A 138 -17.93 14.96 37.59
CA PRO A 138 -18.20 15.17 39.01
C PRO A 138 -19.06 16.42 39.24
#